data_AF-A0A1I2IDB3-F1
#
_entry.id   AF-A0A1I2IDB3-F1
#
_cell.length_a   1.000
_cell.length_b   1.000
_cell.length_c   1.000
_cell.angle_alpha   90.00
_cell.angle_beta   90.00
_cell.angle_gamma   90.00
#
_symmetry.space_group_name_H-M   'P 1'
#
loop_
_entity.id
_entity.type
_entity.pdbx_description
1 polymer ?
#
loop_
_entity_poly.entity_id
_entity_poly.type
_entity_poly.pdbx_seq_one_letter_code
_entity_poly.pdbx_strand_id
1 'polypeptide(L)'
;MTRPIFAPVRRILRGHSGRALVHAVDDAGLEYKIEVPLEAVQGVDLEQDHVLVLTWSLQASPSAATPPANPAPTPRRATPSDVDRAFMELMAGTRASTAVTAEVDPTSQASGPQGLAELLGIKRA
;
A
#
# COMPACT_ATOMS: atom_id res chain seq x y z
N MET A 1 34.64 -2.25 6.40
CA MET A 1 34.15 -2.26 5.00
C MET A 1 34.07 -3.70 4.55
N THR A 2 32.93 -4.14 4.05
CA THR A 2 32.79 -5.50 3.49
C THR A 2 33.45 -5.55 2.11
N ARG A 3 33.86 -6.74 1.68
CA ARG A 3 34.36 -6.95 0.31
C ARG A 3 33.21 -6.77 -0.69
N PRO A 4 33.47 -6.22 -1.89
CA PRO A 4 32.47 -6.19 -2.96
C PRO A 4 32.02 -7.62 -3.31
N ILE A 5 30.72 -7.77 -3.49
CA ILE A 5 30.09 -8.99 -3.97
C ILE A 5 30.00 -8.90 -5.49
N PHE A 6 30.34 -10.00 -6.17
CA PHE A 6 30.20 -10.16 -7.61
C PHE A 6 29.26 -11.35 -7.86
N ALA A 7 28.09 -11.09 -8.42
CA ALA A 7 27.09 -12.12 -8.67
C ALA A 7 26.61 -12.06 -10.13
N PRO A 8 26.80 -13.12 -10.93
CA PRO A 8 26.21 -13.22 -12.27
C PRO A 8 24.70 -12.95 -12.26
N VAL A 9 24.26 -12.07 -13.15
CA VAL A 9 22.83 -11.75 -13.33
C VAL A 9 22.15 -12.91 -14.04
N ARG A 10 21.09 -13.44 -13.42
CA ARG A 10 20.31 -14.56 -13.97
C ARG A 10 19.11 -14.08 -14.77
N ARG A 11 18.50 -12.98 -14.35
CA ARG A 11 17.36 -12.37 -15.03
C ARG A 11 17.09 -10.97 -14.53
N ILE A 12 16.48 -10.17 -15.39
CA ILE A 12 15.89 -8.87 -15.04
C ILE A 12 14.40 -8.96 -15.32
N LEU A 13 13.58 -8.87 -14.27
CA LEU A 13 12.13 -8.85 -14.41
C LEU A 13 11.67 -7.41 -14.56
N ARG A 14 10.98 -7.12 -15.67
CA ARG A 14 10.37 -5.81 -15.96
C ARG A 14 8.87 -5.98 -15.89
N GLY A 15 8.22 -5.25 -15.00
CA GLY A 15 6.78 -5.27 -14.81
C GLY A 15 6.10 -4.04 -15.41
N HIS A 16 4.91 -3.77 -14.89
CA HIS A 16 4.10 -2.59 -15.23
C HIS A 16 4.44 -1.40 -14.31
N SER A 17 5.32 -1.61 -13.33
CA SER A 17 5.85 -0.56 -12.46
C SER A 17 6.98 0.18 -13.15
N GLY A 18 7.27 1.40 -12.70
CA GLY A 18 8.49 2.13 -13.07
C GLY A 18 9.78 1.50 -12.51
N ARG A 19 9.76 0.22 -12.11
CA ARG A 19 10.88 -0.50 -11.48
C ARG A 19 11.12 -1.84 -12.16
N ALA A 20 12.36 -2.30 -12.06
CA ALA A 20 12.77 -3.63 -12.48
C ALA A 20 13.44 -4.37 -11.32
N LEU A 21 13.27 -5.68 -11.27
CA LEU A 21 13.97 -6.55 -10.33
C LEU A 21 15.17 -7.20 -11.01
N VAL A 22 16.37 -6.88 -10.55
CA VAL A 22 17.59 -7.60 -10.95
C VAL A 22 17.78 -8.78 -10.01
N HIS A 23 17.88 -9.98 -10.57
CA HIS A 23 18.17 -11.21 -9.85
C HIS A 23 19.56 -11.71 -10.24
N ALA A 24 20.45 -11.83 -9.26
CA ALA A 24 21.80 -12.34 -9.43
C ALA A 24 22.10 -13.44 -8.41
N VAL A 25 23.00 -14.36 -8.75
CA VAL A 25 23.37 -15.50 -7.89
C VAL A 25 24.88 -15.66 -7.96
N ASP A 26 25.56 -15.67 -6.81
CA ASP A 26 27.02 -15.85 -6.75
C ASP A 26 27.46 -17.32 -6.88
N ASP A 27 28.78 -17.54 -6.86
CA ASP A 27 29.38 -18.87 -6.98
C ASP A 27 29.07 -19.79 -5.79
N ALA A 28 28.68 -19.23 -4.64
CA ALA A 28 28.24 -19.97 -3.47
C ALA A 28 26.73 -20.30 -3.50
N GLY A 29 26.00 -19.82 -4.52
CA GLY A 29 24.56 -20.00 -4.67
C GLY A 29 23.71 -19.00 -3.88
N LEU A 30 24.31 -17.93 -3.33
CA LEU A 30 23.57 -16.89 -2.62
C LEU A 30 22.83 -15.98 -3.60
N GLU A 31 21.53 -15.81 -3.38
CA GLU A 31 20.67 -14.99 -4.22
C GLU A 31 20.68 -13.51 -3.78
N TYR A 32 20.84 -12.63 -4.76
CA TYR A 32 20.72 -11.18 -4.61
C TYR A 32 19.60 -10.67 -5.49
N LYS A 33 18.63 -9.97 -4.88
CA LYS A 33 17.46 -9.40 -5.55
C LYS A 33 17.38 -7.92 -5.21
N ILE A 34 17.53 -7.06 -6.21
CA ILE A 34 17.49 -5.61 -6.04
C ILE A 34 16.47 -4.98 -6.98
N GLU A 35 15.62 -4.12 -6.44
CA GLU A 35 14.73 -3.28 -7.22
C GLU A 35 15.44 -1.98 -7.62
N VAL A 36 15.48 -1.72 -8.93
CA VAL A 36 16.07 -0.53 -9.51
C VAL A 36 15.03 0.21 -10.34
N PRO A 37 15.20 1.52 -10.61
CA PRO A 37 14.36 2.21 -11.57
C PRO A 37 14.43 1.51 -12.95
N LEU A 38 13.32 1.49 -13.69
CA LEU A 38 13.23 0.77 -14.96
C LEU A 38 14.26 1.31 -15.99
N GLU A 39 14.50 2.61 -15.99
CA GLU A 39 15.49 3.29 -16.81
C GLU A 39 16.92 2.81 -16.57
N ALA A 40 17.25 2.39 -15.35
CA ALA A 40 18.60 1.93 -15.00
C ALA A 40 18.99 0.60 -15.67
N VAL A 41 18.00 -0.15 -16.17
CA VAL A 41 18.22 -1.41 -16.89
C VAL A 41 17.81 -1.30 -18.36
N GLN A 42 17.45 -0.12 -18.87
CA GLN A 42 17.15 0.04 -20.30
C GLN A 42 18.41 -0.26 -21.14
N GLY A 43 18.27 -1.07 -22.18
CA GLY A 43 19.38 -1.47 -23.05
C GLY A 43 20.30 -2.57 -22.51
N VAL A 44 20.06 -3.09 -21.30
CA VAL A 44 20.77 -4.28 -20.81
C VAL A 44 20.28 -5.51 -21.59
N ASP A 45 21.19 -6.05 -22.40
CA ASP A 45 21.03 -7.28 -23.17
C ASP A 45 21.49 -8.49 -22.35
N LEU A 46 20.54 -9.34 -21.93
CA LEU A 46 20.84 -10.52 -21.11
C LEU A 46 21.40 -11.70 -21.88
N GLU A 47 21.54 -11.61 -23.21
CA GLU A 47 22.33 -12.57 -24.00
C GLU A 47 23.83 -12.44 -23.69
N GLN A 48 24.26 -11.32 -23.10
CA GLN A 48 25.61 -11.09 -22.65
C GLN A 48 25.75 -11.41 -21.15
N ASP A 49 26.95 -11.84 -20.76
CA ASP A 49 27.26 -12.09 -19.35
C ASP A 49 27.35 -10.77 -18.57
N HIS A 50 26.38 -10.54 -17.69
CA HIS A 50 26.35 -9.40 -16.77
C HIS A 50 26.60 -9.84 -15.33
N VAL A 51 27.24 -8.96 -14.55
CA VAL A 51 27.52 -9.18 -13.14
C VAL A 51 26.95 -8.04 -12.31
N LEU A 52 26.17 -8.37 -11.28
CA LEU A 52 25.81 -7.44 -10.22
C LEU A 52 26.99 -7.26 -9.29
N VAL A 53 27.47 -6.02 -9.18
CA VAL A 53 28.50 -5.63 -8.22
C VAL A 53 27.85 -4.88 -7.07
N LEU A 54 27.91 -5.42 -5.85
CA LEU A 54 27.29 -4.84 -4.66
C LEU A 54 28.32 -4.58 -3.56
N THR A 55 28.36 -3.34 -3.08
CA THR A 55 29.10 -2.96 -1.86
C THR A 55 28.09 -2.40 -0.87
N TRP A 56 28.12 -2.88 0.38
CA TRP A 56 27.16 -2.47 1.40
C TRP A 56 27.83 -2.26 2.75
N SER A 57 27.21 -1.45 3.60
CA SER A 57 27.62 -1.27 4.98
C SER A 57 26.38 -1.07 5.86
N LEU A 58 26.43 -1.58 7.09
CA LEU A 58 25.44 -1.25 8.11
C LEU A 58 25.96 -0.12 8.97
N GLN A 59 25.10 0.85 9.24
CA GLN A 59 25.39 1.94 10.16
C GLN A 59 24.34 1.96 11.26
N ALA A 60 24.76 2.24 12.49
CA ALA A 60 23.82 2.40 13.59
C ALA A 60 22.98 3.65 13.34
N SER A 61 21.65 3.49 13.32
CA SER A 61 20.75 4.63 13.33
C SER A 61 20.68 5.18 14.76
N PRO A 62 20.81 6.50 14.98
CA PRO A 62 20.53 7.07 16.28
C PRO A 62 19.07 6.77 16.62
N SER A 63 18.84 5.91 17.63
CA SER A 63 17.49 5.69 18.14
C SER A 63 16.93 7.04 18.57
N ALA A 64 15.82 7.48 17.97
CA ALA A 64 15.06 8.59 18.53
C ALA A 64 14.72 8.19 19.97
N ALA A 65 15.16 8.99 20.94
CA ALA A 65 14.83 8.76 22.34
C ALA A 65 13.31 8.63 22.44
N THR A 66 12.84 7.50 22.99
CA THR A 66 11.43 7.32 23.29
C THR A 66 10.99 8.49 24.17
N PRO A 67 10.03 9.35 23.74
CA PRO A 67 9.53 10.39 24.62
C PRO A 67 8.99 9.72 25.89
N PRO A 68 9.20 10.30 27.08
CA PRO A 68 8.70 9.73 28.32
C PRO A 68 7.19 9.48 28.16
N ALA A 69 6.76 8.26 28.44
CA ALA A 69 5.35 7.90 28.40
C ALA A 69 4.59 8.86 29.32
N ASN A 70 3.72 9.69 28.76
CA ASN A 70 2.70 10.40 29.51
C ASN A 70 1.96 9.34 30.36
N PRO A 71 1.80 9.49 31.68
CA PRO A 71 1.15 8.47 32.50
C PRO A 71 -0.20 8.13 31.87
N ALA A 72 -0.33 6.88 31.42
CA ALA A 72 -1.59 6.37 30.89
C ALA A 72 -2.67 6.56 31.98
N PRO A 73 -3.88 7.02 31.64
CA PRO A 73 -4.97 7.01 32.60
C PRO A 73 -5.14 5.58 33.10
N THR A 74 -5.05 5.39 34.41
CA THR A 74 -5.25 4.11 35.09
C THR A 74 -6.48 3.42 34.50
N PRO A 75 -6.41 2.15 34.06
CA PRO A 75 -7.57 1.48 33.50
C PRO A 75 -8.62 1.34 34.61
N ARG A 76 -9.65 2.18 34.57
CA ARG A 76 -10.83 2.01 35.41
C ARG A 76 -11.56 0.79 34.87
N ARG A 77 -11.70 -0.25 35.70
CA ARG A 77 -12.51 -1.43 35.35
C ARG A 77 -13.91 -0.94 34.98
N ALA A 78 -14.29 -1.11 33.72
CA ALA A 78 -15.64 -0.82 33.26
C ALA A 78 -16.63 -1.65 34.10
N THR A 79 -17.61 -0.97 34.67
CA THR A 79 -18.73 -1.66 35.31
C THR A 79 -19.69 -2.15 34.23
N PRO A 80 -20.54 -3.16 34.52
CA PRO A 80 -21.58 -3.59 33.59
C PRO A 80 -22.44 -2.42 33.08
N SER A 81 -22.69 -1.42 33.94
CA SER A 81 -23.42 -0.20 33.60
C SER A 81 -22.73 0.70 32.58
N ASP A 82 -21.39 0.67 32.50
CA ASP A 82 -20.63 1.46 31.52
C ASP A 82 -20.73 0.84 30.12
N VAL A 83 -20.82 -0.49 30.04
CA VAL A 83 -21.04 -1.23 28.78
C VAL A 83 -22.45 -0.99 28.26
N ASP A 84 -23.46 -1.06 29.13
CA ASP A 84 -24.85 -0.78 28.77
C ASP A 84 -25.05 0.64 28.25
N ARG A 85 -24.39 1.63 28.88
CA ARG A 85 -24.45 3.03 28.43
C ARG A 85 -23.85 3.19 27.03
N ALA A 86 -22.67 2.65 26.79
CA ALA A 86 -22.01 2.72 25.49
C ALA A 86 -22.81 2.02 24.39
N PHE A 87 -23.45 0.89 24.72
CA PHE A 87 -24.33 0.17 23.80
C PHE A 87 -25.61 0.96 23.48
N MET A 88 -26.26 1.54 24.49
CA MET A 88 -27.44 2.39 24.27
C MET A 88 -27.11 3.64 23.45
N GLU A 89 -25.95 4.27 23.66
CA GLU A 89 -25.49 5.41 22.86
C GLU A 89 -25.26 5.02 21.39
N LEU A 90 -24.66 3.85 21.13
CA LEU A 90 -24.47 3.32 19.78
C LEU A 90 -25.81 3.06 19.06
N MET A 91 -26.76 2.45 19.78
CA MET A 91 -28.10 2.15 19.24
C MET A 91 -28.95 3.41 19.03
N ALA A 92 -28.79 4.43 19.88
CA ALA A 92 -29.47 5.71 19.75
C ALA A 92 -28.89 6.56 18.60
N GLY A 93 -27.57 6.56 18.43
CA GLY A 93 -26.87 7.32 17.39
C GLY A 93 -27.22 6.90 15.96
N THR A 94 -27.70 5.66 15.76
CA THR A 94 -28.03 5.14 14.42
C THR A 94 -29.40 5.62 13.90
N ARG A 95 -30.28 6.17 14.77
CA ARG A 95 -31.63 6.64 14.37
C ARG A 95 -31.75 8.15 14.12
N ALA A 96 -30.71 8.93 14.41
CA ALA A 96 -30.74 10.40 14.24
C ALA A 96 -30.24 10.90 12.88
N SER A 97 -30.01 10.01 11.90
CA SER A 97 -29.68 10.38 10.51
C SER A 97 -30.83 10.09 9.53
N THR A 98 -32.07 10.36 9.91
CA THR A 98 -33.18 10.51 8.95
C THR A 98 -34.25 11.45 9.50
N ALA A 99 -33.97 12.76 9.51
CA ALA A 99 -34.98 13.81 9.54
C ALA A 99 -34.34 15.17 9.19
N VAL A 100 -34.15 15.45 7.90
CA VAL A 100 -34.26 16.83 7.39
C VAL A 100 -35.38 16.82 6.37
N THR A 101 -36.52 17.33 6.85
CA THR A 101 -37.65 18.00 6.19
C THR A 101 -37.67 17.98 4.66
N ALA A 102 -38.68 17.31 4.11
CA ALA A 102 -39.19 17.55 2.78
C ALA A 102 -40.22 18.70 2.82
N GLU A 103 -40.06 19.69 1.95
CA GLU A 103 -41.15 20.51 1.42
C GLU A 103 -40.97 20.68 -0.10
N VAL A 104 -41.64 19.77 -0.83
CA VAL A 104 -42.41 19.87 -2.10
C VAL A 104 -41.80 20.50 -3.37
N ASP A 105 -41.35 19.58 -4.27
CA ASP A 105 -41.58 19.41 -5.74
C ASP A 105 -41.24 20.51 -6.78
N PRO A 106 -41.04 20.19 -8.10
CA PRO A 106 -41.51 18.98 -8.81
C PRO A 106 -40.51 18.28 -9.77
N THR A 107 -40.98 17.11 -10.22
CA THR A 107 -40.74 16.48 -11.55
C THR A 107 -39.81 15.27 -11.55
N SER A 108 -40.43 14.11 -11.34
CA SER A 108 -40.43 12.97 -12.27
C SER A 108 -39.26 12.86 -13.26
N GLN A 109 -38.36 11.91 -13.04
CA GLN A 109 -38.33 10.69 -13.85
C GLN A 109 -37.25 9.73 -13.38
N ALA A 110 -37.69 8.54 -12.95
CA ALA A 110 -36.87 7.35 -12.91
C ALA A 110 -36.42 6.97 -14.33
N SER A 111 -35.14 6.67 -14.52
CA SER A 111 -34.66 5.89 -15.67
C SER A 111 -33.26 5.30 -15.41
N GLY A 112 -33.26 4.04 -14.94
CA GLY A 112 -32.46 2.92 -15.45
C GLY A 112 -30.92 2.95 -15.49
N PRO A 113 -30.28 1.76 -15.59
CA PRO A 113 -28.83 1.58 -15.54
C PRO A 113 -28.16 1.88 -16.90
N GLN A 114 -28.39 3.06 -17.46
CA GLN A 114 -27.88 3.43 -18.79
C GLN A 114 -26.63 4.33 -18.75
N GLY A 115 -26.21 4.82 -17.58
CA GLY A 115 -25.09 5.76 -17.49
C GLY A 115 -23.68 5.20 -17.78
N LEU A 116 -23.47 3.88 -17.71
CA LEU A 116 -22.13 3.31 -17.90
C LEU A 116 -21.76 3.02 -19.36
N ALA A 117 -22.75 2.76 -20.23
CA ALA A 117 -22.49 2.47 -21.64
C ALA A 117 -22.13 3.75 -22.42
N GLU A 118 -22.70 4.88 -22.03
CA GLU A 118 -22.46 6.19 -22.64
C GLU A 118 -21.08 6.77 -22.26
N LEU A 119 -20.61 6.47 -21.04
CA LEU A 119 -19.28 6.86 -20.55
C LEU A 119 -18.12 6.13 -21.27
N LEU A 120 -18.40 4.95 -21.84
CA LEU A 120 -17.41 4.08 -22.51
C LEU A 120 -17.44 4.19 -24.04
N GLY A 121 -18.28 5.07 -24.61
CA GLY A 121 -18.29 5.35 -26.06
C GLY A 121 -18.68 4.18 -26.96
N ILE A 122 -19.32 3.13 -26.43
CA ILE A 122 -19.70 1.95 -27.22
C ILE A 122 -21.06 2.21 -27.88
N LYS A 123 -21.05 2.71 -29.12
CA LYS A 123 -22.23 2.73 -29.99
C LYS A 123 -22.51 1.30 -30.45
N ARG A 124 -23.59 0.67 -29.96
CA ARG A 124 -24.10 -0.56 -30.58
C ARG A 124 -24.81 -0.21 -31.88
N ALA A 125 -24.42 -0.90 -32.95
CA ALA A 125 -25.13 -0.99 -34.22
C ALA A 125 -26.38 -1.87 -34.07
#